data_AF-A0A109W358-F1
#
_entry.id   AF-A0A109W358-F1
#
_cell.length_a   1.000
_cell.length_b   1.000
_cell.length_c   1.000
_cell.angle_alpha   90.00
_cell.angle_beta   90.00
_cell.angle_gamma   90.00
#
_symmetry.space_group_name_H-M   'P 1'
#
loop_
_entity.id
_entity.type
_entity.pdbx_description
1 polymer ?
#
loop_
_entity_poly.entity_id
_entity_poly.type
_entity_poly.pdbx_seq_one_letter_code
_entity_poly.pdbx_strand_id
1 'polypeptide(L)'
;MLSYEDGTVRIAVNTFGEGRAVYFSGLPYSFTNSRTLQRALYWAAGREDRLSHWFKTHPATEVAWYPEHRRMLVTNNAYEAVTTTVLGDGRQWELEIGPMGSVWVDVD
;
A
#
# COMPACT_ATOMS: atom_id res chain seq x y z
N MET A 1 -3.16 -11.81 -17.58
CA MET A 1 -4.43 -11.05 -17.46
C MET A 1 -4.90 -11.15 -16.03
N LEU A 2 -5.22 -10.04 -15.34
CA LEU A 2 -5.57 -10.04 -13.91
C LEU A 2 -7.06 -9.79 -13.64
N SER A 3 -7.76 -9.06 -14.51
CA SER A 3 -9.21 -8.87 -14.43
C SER A 3 -9.82 -8.61 -15.81
N TYR A 4 -10.99 -9.21 -16.04
CA TYR A 4 -11.79 -9.13 -17.24
C TYR A 4 -13.26 -8.96 -16.86
N GLU A 5 -13.88 -7.87 -17.30
CA GLU A 5 -15.29 -7.61 -17.05
C GLU A 5 -15.93 -7.02 -18.30
N ASP A 6 -17.15 -7.44 -18.62
CA ASP A 6 -17.97 -6.95 -19.74
C ASP A 6 -17.26 -6.94 -21.10
N GLY A 7 -16.44 -7.96 -21.38
CA GLY A 7 -15.72 -8.04 -22.65
C GLY A 7 -14.46 -7.18 -22.71
N THR A 8 -14.08 -6.51 -21.61
CA THR A 8 -12.96 -5.56 -21.56
C THR A 8 -11.90 -5.96 -20.54
N VAL A 9 -10.63 -5.77 -20.91
CA VAL A 9 -9.50 -5.95 -20.00
C VAL A 9 -9.45 -4.79 -19.02
N ARG A 10 -9.61 -5.07 -17.72
CA ARG A 10 -9.57 -4.04 -16.66
C ARG A 10 -8.16 -3.83 -16.11
N ILE A 11 -7.46 -4.94 -15.85
CA ILE A 11 -6.04 -4.94 -15.50
C ILE A 11 -5.33 -6.09 -16.20
N ALA A 12 -4.19 -5.78 -16.82
CA ALA A 12 -3.31 -6.76 -17.44
C ALA A 12 -1.86 -6.53 -17.03
N VAL A 13 -1.09 -7.61 -17.07
CA VAL A 13 0.33 -7.62 -16.79
C VAL A 13 1.05 -8.38 -17.88
N ASN A 14 2.26 -7.93 -18.18
CA ASN A 14 3.12 -8.56 -19.16
C ASN A 14 4.59 -8.49 -18.71
N THR A 15 5.35 -9.54 -18.97
CA THR A 15 6.82 -9.52 -18.83
C THR A 15 7.46 -9.28 -20.19
N PHE A 16 8.58 -8.55 -20.24
CA PHE A 16 9.30 -8.30 -21.49
C PHE A 16 10.80 -8.12 -21.22
N GLY A 17 11.60 -9.10 -21.65
CA GLY A 17 12.97 -9.23 -21.18
C GLY A 17 13.02 -9.34 -19.66
N GLU A 18 13.92 -8.59 -19.02
CA GLU A 18 14.01 -8.47 -17.56
C GLU A 18 12.97 -7.51 -16.96
N GLY A 19 12.22 -6.79 -17.80
CA GLY A 19 11.23 -5.81 -17.39
C GLY A 19 9.81 -6.37 -17.29
N ARG A 20 8.92 -5.57 -16.69
CA ARG A 20 7.49 -5.91 -16.56
C ARG A 20 6.63 -4.66 -16.75
N ALA A 21 5.45 -4.86 -17.31
CA ALA A 21 4.49 -3.80 -17.61
C ALA A 21 3.12 -4.14 -17.01
N VAL A 22 2.41 -3.11 -16.54
CA VAL A 22 1.04 -3.20 -16.03
C VAL A 22 0.17 -2.23 -16.80
N TYR A 23 -0.99 -2.70 -17.25
CA TYR A 23 -2.02 -1.90 -17.90
C TYR A 23 -3.25 -1.83 -17.01
N PHE A 24 -3.82 -0.63 -16.88
CA PHE A 24 -5.10 -0.37 -16.23
C PHE A 24 -6.02 0.35 -17.22
N SER A 25 -7.24 -0.14 -17.44
CA SER A 25 -8.22 0.58 -18.26
C SER A 25 -8.82 1.80 -17.56
N GLY A 26 -8.73 1.84 -16.23
CA GLY A 26 -9.21 2.90 -15.38
C GLY A 26 -8.96 2.55 -13.92
N LEU A 27 -8.61 3.56 -13.10
CA LEU A 27 -8.34 3.36 -11.69
C LEU A 27 -8.87 4.53 -10.85
N PRO A 28 -10.20 4.64 -10.67
CA PRO A 28 -10.79 5.68 -9.82
C PRO A 28 -10.19 5.64 -8.42
N TYR A 29 -10.03 6.79 -7.78
CA TYR A 29 -9.44 6.84 -6.45
C TYR A 29 -10.30 6.07 -5.43
N SER A 30 -9.66 5.15 -4.73
CA SER A 30 -10.14 4.50 -3.51
C SER A 30 -8.92 3.99 -2.74
N PHE A 31 -9.07 3.73 -1.44
CA PHE A 31 -7.97 3.18 -0.64
C PHE A 31 -7.45 1.84 -1.19
N THR A 32 -8.37 0.98 -1.65
CA THR A 32 -8.06 -0.28 -2.30
C THR A 32 -7.30 -0.06 -3.61
N ASN A 33 -7.75 0.88 -4.44
CA ASN A 33 -7.11 1.17 -5.72
C ASN A 33 -5.73 1.81 -5.55
N SER A 34 -5.55 2.68 -4.55
CA SER A 34 -4.23 3.19 -4.17
C SER A 34 -3.27 2.05 -3.82
N ARG A 35 -3.71 1.10 -2.99
CA ARG A 35 -2.90 -0.09 -2.66
C ARG A 35 -2.63 -0.97 -3.87
N THR A 36 -3.61 -1.17 -4.75
CA THR A 36 -3.45 -1.94 -5.98
C THR A 36 -2.40 -1.30 -6.89
N LEU A 37 -2.43 0.03 -7.03
CA LEU A 37 -1.42 0.76 -7.79
C LEU A 37 -0.04 0.60 -7.17
N GLN A 38 0.09 0.77 -5.86
CA GLN A 38 1.36 0.58 -5.14
C GLN A 38 1.94 -0.83 -5.39
N ARG A 39 1.11 -1.88 -5.29
CA ARG A 39 1.51 -3.26 -5.58
C ARG A 39 1.92 -3.45 -7.04
N ALA A 40 1.18 -2.86 -7.97
CA ALA A 40 1.51 -2.91 -9.39
C ALA A 40 2.85 -2.25 -9.69
N LEU A 41 3.17 -1.12 -9.04
CA LEU A 41 4.47 -0.45 -9.19
C LEU A 41 5.62 -1.33 -8.69
N TYR A 42 5.49 -1.92 -7.51
CA TYR A 42 6.50 -2.85 -6.98
C TYR A 42 6.64 -4.08 -7.87
N TRP A 43 5.53 -4.66 -8.34
CA TRP A 43 5.57 -5.81 -9.24
C TRP A 43 6.22 -5.46 -10.58
N ALA A 44 5.90 -4.30 -11.16
CA ALA A 44 6.48 -3.83 -12.42
C ALA A 44 8.00 -3.63 -12.31
N ALA A 45 8.47 -3.19 -11.15
CA ALA A 45 9.88 -3.00 -10.85
C ALA A 45 10.62 -4.29 -10.44
N GLY A 46 9.93 -5.42 -10.29
CA GLY A 46 10.51 -6.65 -9.72
C GLY A 46 10.96 -6.48 -8.26
N ARG A 47 10.21 -5.69 -7.49
CA ARG A 47 10.51 -5.28 -6.10
C ARG A 47 9.42 -5.70 -5.12
N GLU A 48 8.82 -6.86 -5.33
CA GLU A 48 7.80 -7.40 -4.43
C GLU A 48 8.33 -7.64 -3.00
N ASP A 49 9.65 -7.81 -2.85
CA ASP A 49 10.36 -7.88 -1.57
C ASP A 49 10.07 -6.67 -0.67
N ARG A 50 9.84 -5.50 -1.27
CA ARG A 50 9.57 -4.26 -0.54
C ARG A 50 8.15 -4.13 -0.01
N LEU A 51 7.21 -4.97 -0.43
CA LEU A 51 5.82 -4.90 0.04
C LEU A 51 5.66 -5.19 1.53
N SER A 52 6.61 -5.92 2.12
CA SER A 52 6.63 -6.22 3.55
C SER A 52 7.25 -5.09 4.39
N HIS A 53 7.97 -4.15 3.77
CA HIS A 53 8.58 -3.04 4.48
C HIS A 53 7.50 -2.03 4.88
N TRP A 54 7.26 -1.88 6.19
CA TRP A 54 6.25 -0.98 6.73
C TRP A 54 4.85 -1.29 6.21
N PHE A 55 4.53 -2.58 6.11
CA PHE A 55 3.23 -3.04 5.66
C PHE A 55 2.14 -2.64 6.65
N LYS A 56 0.94 -2.37 6.12
CA LYS A 56 -0.24 -1.99 6.87
C LYS A 56 -1.46 -2.83 6.46
N THR A 57 -2.19 -3.34 7.44
CA THR A 57 -3.34 -4.24 7.20
C THR A 57 -4.56 -3.51 6.66
N HIS A 58 -4.84 -2.29 7.12
CA HIS A 58 -5.98 -1.52 6.62
C HIS A 58 -5.62 -0.72 5.34
N PRO A 59 -6.42 -0.73 4.27
CA PRO A 59 -6.09 -0.04 3.04
C PRO A 59 -6.11 1.49 3.18
N ALA A 60 -6.95 2.04 4.07
CA ALA A 60 -7.10 3.48 4.27
C ALA A 60 -5.98 4.14 5.07
N THR A 61 -5.15 3.34 5.75
CA THR A 61 -4.01 3.89 6.49
C THR A 61 -2.80 4.04 5.57
N GLU A 62 -1.85 4.91 5.86
CA GLU A 62 -0.58 5.00 5.14
C GLU A 62 0.56 5.15 6.15
N VAL A 63 1.76 4.70 5.80
CA VAL A 63 2.95 4.76 6.67
C VAL A 63 4.05 5.53 5.97
N ALA A 64 4.54 6.58 6.61
CA ALA A 64 5.77 7.28 6.22
C ALA A 64 6.86 6.97 7.24
N TRP A 65 7.93 6.30 6.80
CA TRP A 65 9.07 5.92 7.63
C TRP A 65 10.21 6.94 7.53
N TYR A 66 10.69 7.43 8.68
CA TYR A 66 11.79 8.38 8.82
C TYR A 66 12.98 7.71 9.53
N PRO A 67 13.92 7.10 8.77
CA PRO A 67 14.99 6.29 9.34
C PRO A 67 15.95 7.06 10.24
N GLU A 68 16.25 8.33 9.91
CA GLU A 68 17.19 9.17 10.66
C GLU A 68 16.72 9.45 12.10
N HIS A 69 15.40 9.47 12.31
CA HIS A 69 14.78 9.72 13.61
C HIS A 69 14.20 8.46 14.25
N ARG A 70 14.34 7.31 13.60
CA ARG A 70 13.72 6.04 14.00
C ARG A 70 12.22 6.20 14.32
N ARG A 71 11.51 6.96 13.48
CA ARG A 71 10.08 7.25 13.67
C ARG A 71 9.28 6.96 12.43
N MET A 72 8.04 6.52 12.60
CA MET A 72 7.06 6.49 11.53
C MET A 72 5.86 7.36 11.85
N LEU A 73 5.30 7.98 10.80
CA LEU A 73 3.98 8.60 10.84
C LEU A 73 2.98 7.63 10.21
N VAL A 74 1.95 7.28 10.97
CA VAL A 74 0.84 6.47 10.47
C VAL A 74 -0.39 7.36 10.36
N THR A 75 -0.97 7.45 9.16
CA THR A 75 -2.16 8.28 8.90
C THR A 75 -3.37 7.42 8.64
N ASN A 76 -4.55 7.95 8.93
CA ASN A 76 -5.84 7.42 8.50
C ASN A 76 -6.45 8.39 7.48
N ASN A 77 -6.65 7.95 6.25
CA ASN A 77 -7.25 8.78 5.19
C ASN A 77 -8.78 8.62 5.09
N ALA A 78 -9.40 7.82 5.97
CA ALA A 78 -10.85 7.62 6.03
C ALA A 78 -11.53 8.65 6.93
N TYR A 79 -12.84 8.85 6.71
CA TYR A 79 -13.68 9.70 7.57
C TYR A 79 -14.21 8.94 8.80
N GLU A 80 -13.90 7.66 8.90
CA GLU A 80 -14.20 6.78 10.02
C GLU A 80 -12.94 6.48 10.82
N ALA A 81 -13.10 6.11 12.10
CA ALA A 81 -12.00 5.54 12.88
C ALA A 81 -11.60 4.19 12.28
N VAL A 82 -10.29 3.90 12.27
CA VAL A 82 -9.75 2.67 11.72
C VAL A 82 -8.80 2.00 12.70
N THR A 83 -8.84 0.67 12.73
CA THR A 83 -7.81 -0.14 13.36
C THR A 83 -6.88 -0.68 12.28
N THR A 84 -5.57 -0.52 12.45
CA THR A 84 -4.57 -1.07 11.55
C THR A 84 -3.44 -1.69 12.35
N THR A 85 -2.84 -2.72 11.75
CA THR A 85 -1.59 -3.31 12.21
C THR A 85 -0.50 -2.88 11.23
N VAL A 86 0.57 -2.28 11.75
CA VAL A 86 1.78 -1.96 10.99
C VAL A 86 2.82 -3.04 11.27
N LEU A 87 3.41 -3.62 10.22
CA LEU A 87 4.46 -4.63 10.27
C LEU A 87 5.72 -4.03 9.63
N GLY A 88 6.81 -3.98 10.38
CA GLY A 88 8.06 -3.37 9.93
C GLY A 88 9.18 -3.64 10.92
N ASP A 89 10.42 -3.69 10.44
CA ASP A 89 11.61 -3.92 11.28
C ASP A 89 11.50 -5.16 12.21
N GLY A 90 10.84 -6.22 11.73
CA GLY A 90 10.60 -7.44 12.51
C GLY A 90 9.60 -7.30 13.67
N ARG A 91 8.91 -6.16 13.78
CA ARG A 91 7.94 -5.83 14.84
C ARG A 91 6.56 -5.55 14.27
N GLN A 92 5.60 -5.47 15.20
CA GLN A 92 4.20 -5.20 14.97
C GLN A 92 3.72 -4.06 15.88
N TRP A 93 2.95 -3.13 15.33
CA TRP A 93 2.25 -2.08 16.07
C TRP A 93 0.76 -2.10 15.73
N GLU A 94 -0.09 -2.28 16.73
CA GLU A 94 -1.55 -2.15 16.58
C GLU A 94 -1.97 -0.73 16.95
N LEU A 95 -2.69 -0.08 16.05
CA LEU A 95 -3.05 1.32 16.16
C LEU A 95 -4.54 1.49 15.89
N GLU A 96 -5.19 2.26 16.75
CA GLU A 96 -6.51 2.84 16.50
C GLU A 96 -6.32 4.32 16.20
N ILE A 97 -6.79 4.75 15.03
CA ILE A 97 -6.60 6.12 14.54
C ILE A 97 -7.96 6.70 14.22
N GLY A 98 -8.26 7.86 14.81
CA GLY A 98 -9.52 8.56 14.56
C GLY A 98 -9.68 9.02 13.10
N PRO A 99 -10.88 9.47 12.71
CA PRO A 99 -11.18 10.03 11.40
C PRO A 99 -10.16 11.06 10.94
N MET A 100 -9.61 10.90 9.74
CA MET A 100 -8.60 11.81 9.16
C MET A 100 -7.41 12.10 10.08
N GLY A 101 -7.13 11.19 11.03
CA GLY A 101 -6.14 11.35 12.07
C GLY A 101 -4.75 10.85 11.67
N SER A 102 -3.77 11.09 12.54
CA SER A 102 -2.44 10.52 12.43
C SER A 102 -1.78 10.29 13.79
N VAL A 103 -0.85 9.35 13.84
CA VAL A 103 -0.10 8.98 15.04
C VAL A 103 1.38 8.85 14.69
N TRP A 104 2.23 9.45 15.51
CA TRP A 104 3.68 9.21 15.49
C TRP A 104 4.01 7.99 16.33
N VAL A 105 4.85 7.10 15.79
CA VAL A 105 5.32 5.89 16.48
C VAL A 105 6.85 5.86 16.45
N ASP A 106 7.45 5.75 17.63
CA ASP A 106 8.87 5.49 17.81
C ASP A 106 9.16 4.00 17.50
N VAL A 107 10.24 3.76 16.74
CA VAL A 107 10.73 2.44 16.34
C VAL A 107 12.10 2.25 16.97
N ASP A 108 12.13 1.91 18.25
CA ASP A 108 13.39 1.78 19.02
C ASP A 108 14.32 0.68 18.51
#